data_AF-A0A6J0ZIB6-F1
#
_entry.id   AF-A0A6J0ZIB6-F1
#
_cell.length_a   1.000
_cell.length_b   1.000
_cell.length_c   1.000
_cell.angle_alpha   90.00
_cell.angle_beta   90.00
_cell.angle_gamma   90.00
#
_symmetry.space_group_name_H-M   'P 1'
#
loop_
_entity.id
_entity.type
_entity.pdbx_description
1 polymer ?
#
loop_
_entity_poly.entity_id
_entity_poly.type
_entity_poly.pdbx_seq_one_letter_code
_entity_poly.pdbx_strand_id
1 'polypeptide(L)'
;MATPAQLLLSFFLLLSFSSIALSDDEDCVYSVYIRTGSIFKGGTDSIISLRLYDLYGEFIEIANLEAWGGLMGPGHNYFERGNLDIFSGRGPCLVAPVCAMNLTSDGSGSHHGWYCNYVEVTMTGVHTPCSQQQFTVEQWLALDTSPYELTAIRNYCPSAFGADRRDQKSSSTM
;
A
#
# COMPACT_ATOMS: atom_id res chain seq x y z
N MET A 1 29.85 -16.95 -50.17
CA MET A 1 28.54 -17.47 -50.63
C MET A 1 27.88 -18.15 -49.46
N ALA A 2 26.84 -17.54 -48.88
CA ALA A 2 26.07 -18.18 -47.80
C ALA A 2 25.16 -19.25 -48.41
N THR A 3 25.02 -20.40 -47.74
CA THR A 3 24.19 -21.50 -48.24
C THR A 3 22.70 -21.25 -47.91
N PRO A 4 21.76 -21.76 -48.72
CA PRO A 4 20.32 -21.55 -48.49
C PRO A 4 19.84 -22.04 -47.11
N ALA A 5 20.50 -23.06 -46.53
CA ALA A 5 20.24 -23.54 -45.17
C ALA A 5 20.66 -22.52 -44.08
N GLN A 6 21.75 -21.78 -44.28
CA GLN A 6 22.18 -20.74 -43.35
C GLN A 6 21.24 -19.53 -43.35
N LEU A 7 20.68 -19.19 -44.52
CA LEU A 7 19.70 -18.09 -44.66
C LEU A 7 18.35 -18.43 -44.01
N LEU A 8 17.91 -19.69 -44.11
CA LEU A 8 16.68 -20.18 -43.45
C LEU A 8 16.82 -20.22 -41.93
N LEU A 9 17.97 -20.66 -41.40
CA LEU A 9 18.23 -20.70 -39.96
C LEU A 9 18.26 -19.30 -39.35
N SER A 10 18.84 -18.32 -40.06
CA SER A 10 18.82 -16.92 -39.64
C SER A 10 17.42 -16.30 -39.67
N PHE A 11 16.54 -16.72 -40.58
CA PHE A 11 15.16 -16.21 -40.66
C PHE A 11 14.30 -16.71 -39.48
N PHE A 12 14.47 -17.98 -39.06
CA PHE A 12 13.80 -18.52 -37.87
C PHE A 12 14.29 -17.89 -36.56
N LEU A 13 15.58 -17.57 -36.44
CA LEU A 13 16.13 -16.87 -35.28
C LEU A 13 15.62 -15.43 -35.16
N LEU A 14 15.38 -14.75 -36.28
CA LEU A 14 14.82 -13.38 -36.27
C LEU A 14 13.33 -13.36 -35.92
N LEU A 15 12.54 -14.36 -36.33
CA LEU A 15 11.13 -14.47 -35.97
C LEU A 15 10.89 -14.82 -34.49
N SER A 16 11.85 -15.48 -33.83
CA SER A 16 11.80 -15.76 -32.38
C SER A 16 12.09 -14.56 -31.48
N PHE A 17 12.58 -13.43 -32.02
CA PHE A 17 13.01 -12.28 -31.23
C PHE A 17 11.96 -11.15 -31.11
N SER A 18 10.79 -11.28 -31.72
CA SER A 18 9.80 -10.18 -31.80
C SER A 18 8.65 -10.23 -30.78
N SER A 19 8.73 -11.04 -29.73
CA SER A 19 7.79 -10.97 -28.60
C SER A 19 8.22 -9.90 -27.60
N ILE A 20 8.19 -8.63 -27.98
CA ILE A 20 8.27 -7.54 -26.99
C ILE A 20 6.86 -7.40 -26.42
N ALA A 21 6.56 -8.13 -25.35
CA ALA A 21 5.40 -7.86 -24.53
C ALA A 21 5.68 -6.58 -23.73
N LEU A 22 5.32 -5.43 -24.31
CA LEU A 22 5.21 -4.19 -23.57
C LEU A 22 3.94 -4.33 -22.71
N SER A 23 4.06 -4.85 -21.49
CA SER A 23 3.00 -4.68 -20.49
C SER A 23 3.03 -3.21 -20.10
N ASP A 24 2.13 -2.43 -20.68
CA ASP A 24 1.80 -1.08 -20.23
C ASP A 24 0.97 -1.18 -18.93
N ASP A 25 1.46 -1.93 -17.95
CA ASP A 25 0.91 -1.87 -16.60
C ASP A 25 1.31 -0.49 -16.07
N GLU A 26 0.37 0.46 -16.10
CA GLU A 26 0.64 1.79 -15.61
C GLU A 26 1.02 1.70 -14.11
N ASP A 27 2.25 2.10 -13.80
CA ASP A 27 2.72 2.22 -12.43
C ASP A 27 2.09 3.47 -11.78
N CYS A 28 1.58 3.29 -10.56
CA CYS A 28 1.14 4.38 -9.71
C CYS A 28 2.22 4.73 -8.69
N VAL A 29 2.29 6.01 -8.33
CA VAL A 29 3.05 6.48 -7.18
C VAL A 29 2.15 6.47 -5.97
N TYR A 30 2.62 5.80 -4.93
CA TYR A 30 1.99 5.76 -3.62
C TYR A 30 2.84 6.59 -2.66
N SER A 31 2.21 7.52 -1.95
CA SER A 31 2.84 8.28 -0.87
C SER A 31 2.14 7.95 0.44
N VAL A 32 2.89 7.50 1.43
CA VAL A 32 2.40 7.02 2.72
C VAL A 32 2.95 7.91 3.82
N TYR A 33 2.06 8.40 4.68
CA TYR A 33 2.38 9.22 5.85
C TYR A 33 1.94 8.45 7.09
N ILE A 34 2.86 8.20 8.01
CA ILE A 34 2.57 7.43 9.22
C ILE A 34 2.86 8.28 10.43
N ARG A 35 1.85 8.46 11.28
CA ARG A 35 1.99 9.15 12.55
C ARG A 35 2.15 8.16 13.68
N THR A 36 3.34 8.11 14.27
CA THR A 36 3.59 7.39 15.50
C THR A 36 3.07 8.19 16.68
N GLY A 37 2.40 7.51 17.62
CA GLY A 37 1.83 8.16 18.81
C GLY A 37 2.90 8.72 19.74
N SER A 38 2.50 9.75 20.49
CA SER A 38 3.36 10.41 21.47
C SER A 38 3.38 9.75 22.84
N ILE A 39 2.65 8.63 23.00
CA ILE A 39 2.56 7.89 24.27
C ILE A 39 3.89 7.27 24.66
N PHE A 40 4.10 7.04 25.96
CA PHE A 40 5.36 6.50 26.47
C PHE A 40 5.69 5.15 25.81
N LYS A 41 6.92 5.02 25.29
CA LYS A 41 7.39 3.86 24.50
C LYS A 41 6.56 3.56 23.23
N GLY A 42 5.92 4.57 22.65
CA GLY A 42 5.10 4.39 21.44
C GLY A 42 5.88 4.19 20.12
N GLY A 43 7.22 4.30 20.12
CA GLY A 43 8.05 4.09 18.93
C GLY A 43 8.61 2.68 18.80
N THR A 44 9.12 2.31 17.63
CA THR A 44 9.62 0.95 17.37
C THR A 44 10.84 0.86 16.45
N ASP A 45 11.63 -0.20 16.64
CA ASP A 45 12.72 -0.62 15.73
C ASP A 45 12.31 -1.78 14.79
N SER A 46 11.03 -2.17 14.80
CA SER A 46 10.53 -3.30 14.01
C SER A 46 10.48 -2.97 12.51
N ILE A 47 10.48 -4.01 11.66
CA ILE A 47 10.16 -3.85 10.24
C ILE A 47 8.64 -3.69 10.10
N ILE A 48 8.22 -2.58 9.51
CA ILE A 48 6.81 -2.28 9.25
C ILE A 48 6.47 -2.57 7.79
N SER A 49 5.48 -3.43 7.59
CA SER A 49 4.89 -3.74 6.29
C SER A 49 3.48 -3.16 6.17
N LEU A 50 3.09 -2.87 4.94
CA LEU A 50 1.80 -2.28 4.61
C LEU A 50 1.24 -2.94 3.36
N ARG A 51 0.02 -3.46 3.46
CA ARG A 51 -0.76 -3.88 2.30
C ARG A 51 -1.96 -2.97 2.13
N LEU A 52 -2.18 -2.50 0.91
CA LEU A 52 -3.26 -1.57 0.55
C LEU A 52 -4.18 -2.23 -0.44
N TYR A 53 -5.48 -2.06 -0.25
CA TYR A 53 -6.51 -2.70 -1.06
C TYR A 53 -7.47 -1.67 -1.63
N ASP A 54 -7.95 -1.96 -2.84
CA ASP A 54 -9.10 -1.26 -3.42
C ASP A 54 -10.43 -1.96 -3.08
N LEU A 55 -11.54 -1.42 -3.62
CA LEU A 55 -12.89 -1.92 -3.33
C LEU A 55 -13.19 -3.29 -3.94
N TYR A 56 -12.38 -3.75 -4.89
CA TYR A 56 -12.50 -5.06 -5.52
C TYR A 56 -11.64 -6.12 -4.82
N GLY A 57 -10.78 -5.70 -3.88
CA GLY A 57 -9.88 -6.58 -3.15
C GLY A 57 -8.53 -6.78 -3.84
N GLU A 58 -8.26 -6.08 -4.95
CA GLU A 58 -6.93 -5.99 -5.53
C GLU A 58 -6.02 -5.23 -4.58
N PHE A 59 -4.72 -5.57 -4.56
CA PHE A 59 -3.81 -5.02 -3.56
C PHE A 59 -2.40 -4.79 -4.05
N ILE A 60 -1.72 -3.87 -3.35
CA ILE A 60 -0.26 -3.75 -3.37
C ILE A 60 0.29 -4.12 -1.99
N GLU A 61 1.46 -4.75 -1.97
CA GLU A 61 2.14 -5.16 -0.75
C GLU A 61 3.52 -4.52 -0.67
N ILE A 62 3.76 -3.82 0.43
CA ILE A 62 5.02 -3.18 0.78
C ILE A 62 5.59 -3.93 1.99
N ALA A 63 6.56 -4.81 1.74
CA ALA A 63 7.11 -5.69 2.78
C ALA A 63 7.96 -4.95 3.82
N ASN A 64 8.56 -3.81 3.45
CA ASN A 64 9.33 -2.96 4.34
C ASN A 64 9.21 -1.51 3.86
N LEU A 65 8.48 -0.68 4.59
CA LEU A 65 8.23 0.72 4.22
C LEU A 65 9.51 1.55 4.11
N GLU A 66 10.42 1.41 5.07
CA GLU A 66 11.69 2.14 5.09
C GLU A 66 12.53 1.83 3.85
N ALA A 67 12.74 0.54 3.58
CA ALA A 67 13.53 0.09 2.44
C ALA A 67 12.85 0.35 1.08
N TRP A 68 11.51 0.36 1.04
CA TRP A 68 10.75 0.59 -0.18
C TRP A 68 10.83 2.04 -0.65
N GLY A 69 10.85 3.01 0.27
CA GLY A 69 10.85 4.41 -0.14
C GLY A 69 10.87 5.44 0.98
N GLY A 70 11.60 5.21 2.08
CA GLY A 70 11.75 6.20 3.15
C GLY A 70 12.29 7.55 2.65
N LEU A 71 11.62 8.66 3.02
CA LEU A 71 11.91 10.01 2.52
C LEU A 71 12.45 10.98 3.58
N MET A 72 12.83 10.50 4.76
CA MET A 72 13.25 11.37 5.87
C MET A 72 14.76 11.71 5.86
N GLY A 73 15.51 11.15 4.91
CA GLY A 73 16.94 11.37 4.74
C GLY A 73 17.82 10.32 5.43
N PRO A 74 19.14 10.37 5.19
CA PRO A 74 20.06 9.34 5.67
C PRO A 74 20.20 9.37 7.20
N GLY A 75 20.13 8.19 7.83
CA GLY A 75 20.30 8.03 9.27
C GLY A 75 19.10 8.48 10.12
N HIS A 76 17.98 8.82 9.49
CA HIS A 76 16.73 9.04 10.22
C HIS A 76 16.26 7.73 10.87
N ASN A 77 15.85 7.80 12.13
CA ASN A 77 15.26 6.67 12.82
C ASN A 77 13.73 6.73 12.67
N TYR A 78 13.20 5.84 11.83
CA TYR A 78 11.77 5.80 11.49
C TYR A 78 10.94 5.23 12.64
N PHE A 79 9.65 5.53 12.63
CA PHE A 79 8.65 5.01 13.56
C PHE A 79 8.90 5.36 15.03
N GLU A 80 9.64 6.45 15.27
CA GLU A 80 9.92 6.94 16.62
C GLU A 80 8.75 7.72 17.21
N ARG A 81 8.66 7.71 18.54
CA ARG A 81 7.55 8.29 19.30
C ARG A 81 7.28 9.74 18.90
N GLY A 82 6.05 10.00 18.43
CA GLY A 82 5.58 11.33 18.04
C GLY A 82 6.01 11.79 16.64
N ASN A 83 6.82 11.01 15.92
CA ASN A 83 7.24 11.35 14.57
C ASN A 83 6.10 11.19 13.56
N LEU A 84 6.18 12.00 12.52
CA LEU A 84 5.48 11.81 11.26
C LEU A 84 6.53 11.38 10.23
N ASP A 85 6.41 10.15 9.76
CA ASP A 85 7.34 9.58 8.78
C ASP A 85 6.67 9.47 7.42
N ILE A 86 7.44 9.72 6.36
CA ILE A 86 6.96 9.81 4.99
C ILE A 86 7.69 8.79 4.13
N PHE A 87 6.93 8.05 3.34
CA PHE A 87 7.43 7.06 2.39
C PHE A 87 6.80 7.32 1.03
N SER A 88 7.54 7.08 -0.05
CA SER A 88 6.94 7.05 -1.38
C SER A 88 7.67 6.10 -2.32
N GLY A 89 6.90 5.36 -3.11
CA GLY A 89 7.43 4.42 -4.08
C GLY A 89 6.42 4.14 -5.19
N ARG A 90 6.88 3.41 -6.20
CA ARG A 90 6.04 2.94 -7.30
C ARG A 90 5.54 1.53 -7.03
N GLY A 91 4.37 1.23 -7.58
CA GLY A 91 3.81 -0.12 -7.66
C GLY A 91 2.69 -0.16 -8.69
N PRO A 92 2.11 -1.34 -8.97
CA PRO A 92 1.00 -1.48 -9.89
C PRO A 92 -0.15 -0.53 -9.51
N CYS A 93 -0.76 0.13 -10.49
CA CYS A 93 -1.97 0.91 -10.21
C CYS A 93 -3.13 0.01 -9.77
N LEU A 94 -3.76 0.36 -8.66
CA LEU A 94 -5.07 -0.18 -8.31
C LEU A 94 -6.13 0.44 -9.22
N VAL A 95 -7.12 -0.36 -9.61
CA VAL A 95 -8.18 0.07 -10.54
C VAL A 95 -9.21 0.99 -9.87
N ALA A 96 -9.23 1.02 -8.53
CA ALA A 96 -10.03 1.92 -7.72
C ALA A 96 -9.22 2.53 -6.56
N PRO A 97 -9.70 3.63 -5.96
CA PRO A 97 -9.06 4.23 -4.79
C PRO A 97 -8.82 3.23 -3.66
N VAL A 98 -7.69 3.39 -2.97
CA VAL A 98 -7.37 2.64 -1.75
C VAL A 98 -8.46 2.90 -0.70
N CYS A 99 -9.07 1.83 -0.20
CA CYS A 99 -10.13 1.91 0.80
C CYS A 99 -9.97 0.93 1.96
N ALA A 100 -9.01 0.01 1.90
CA ALA A 100 -8.65 -0.81 3.03
C ALA A 100 -7.13 -0.97 3.15
N MET A 101 -6.66 -1.25 4.37
CA MET A 101 -5.26 -1.51 4.64
C MET A 101 -5.07 -2.64 5.66
N ASN A 102 -3.91 -3.28 5.59
CA ASN A 102 -3.33 -4.13 6.62
C ASN A 102 -1.92 -3.59 6.94
N LEU A 103 -1.77 -3.00 8.12
CA LEU A 103 -0.51 -2.52 8.65
C LEU A 103 0.04 -3.57 9.62
N THR A 104 1.27 -4.03 9.41
CA THR A 104 1.86 -5.12 10.23
C THR A 104 3.27 -4.77 10.69
N SER A 105 3.54 -4.99 11.98
CA SER A 105 4.88 -5.00 12.56
C SER A 105 5.42 -6.43 12.58
N ASP A 106 6.69 -6.63 12.29
CA ASP A 106 7.34 -7.94 12.48
C ASP A 106 7.69 -8.24 13.95
N GLY A 107 7.55 -7.25 14.84
CA GLY A 107 7.81 -7.37 16.27
C GLY A 107 9.27 -7.65 16.61
N SER A 108 10.21 -7.31 15.73
CA SER A 108 11.65 -7.48 15.97
C SER A 108 12.26 -6.29 16.73
N GLY A 109 13.53 -6.42 17.12
CA GLY A 109 14.27 -5.34 17.80
C GLY A 109 14.04 -5.21 19.31
N SER A 110 14.78 -4.28 19.92
CA SER A 110 14.72 -4.05 21.39
C SER A 110 13.50 -3.23 21.79
N HIS A 111 12.99 -2.41 20.87
CA HIS A 111 11.75 -1.65 21.01
C HIS A 111 10.69 -2.18 20.04
N HIS A 112 10.23 -3.41 20.24
CA HIS A 112 9.32 -4.08 19.29
C HIS A 112 7.86 -3.61 19.36
N GLY A 113 7.42 -3.06 20.49
CA GLY A 113 6.05 -2.56 20.65
C GLY A 113 5.88 -1.18 20.04
N TRP A 114 4.87 -1.02 19.18
CA TRP A 114 4.64 0.23 18.45
C TRP A 114 3.23 0.76 18.68
N TYR A 115 3.06 2.07 18.87
CA TYR A 115 1.74 2.69 18.89
C TYR A 115 1.56 3.63 17.71
N CYS A 116 0.68 3.25 16.78
CA CYS A 116 0.39 4.05 15.59
C CYS A 116 -0.90 4.83 15.78
N ASN A 117 -0.89 6.15 15.49
CA ASN A 117 -2.10 6.96 15.47
C ASN A 117 -2.87 6.77 14.16
N TYR A 118 -2.21 7.00 13.02
CA TYR A 118 -2.84 6.87 11.70
C TYR A 118 -1.83 6.61 10.59
N VAL A 119 -2.36 6.07 9.48
CA VAL A 119 -1.68 5.96 8.19
C VAL A 119 -2.50 6.72 7.16
N GLU A 120 -1.90 7.67 6.46
CA GLU A 120 -2.51 8.33 5.32
C GLU A 120 -1.81 7.90 4.04
N VAL A 121 -2.59 7.56 3.02
CA VAL A 121 -2.08 7.10 1.73
C VAL A 121 -2.63 7.99 0.63
N THR A 122 -1.76 8.43 -0.26
CA THR A 122 -2.12 9.04 -1.53
C THR A 122 -1.70 8.13 -2.68
N MET A 123 -2.60 7.85 -3.62
CA MET A 123 -2.31 7.15 -4.86
C MET A 123 -2.45 8.11 -6.04
N THR A 124 -1.45 8.13 -6.91
CA THR A 124 -1.42 8.95 -8.12
C THR A 124 -0.93 8.12 -9.30
N GLY A 125 -1.64 8.18 -10.42
CA GLY A 125 -1.26 7.49 -11.66
C GLY A 125 -1.45 8.39 -12.87
N VAL A 126 -0.84 8.02 -13.99
CA VAL A 126 -1.16 8.66 -15.27
C VAL A 126 -2.60 8.31 -15.61
N HIS A 127 -3.37 9.29 -16.07
CA HIS A 127 -4.81 9.16 -16.38
C HIS A 127 -5.71 8.58 -15.27
N THR A 128 -5.18 8.43 -14.05
CA THR A 128 -5.87 7.86 -12.89
C THR A 128 -6.14 8.99 -11.89
N PRO A 129 -7.39 9.16 -11.42
CA PRO A 129 -7.70 10.19 -10.44
C PRO A 129 -6.82 10.04 -9.19
N CYS A 130 -6.23 11.14 -8.74
CA CYS A 130 -5.57 11.17 -7.45
C CYS A 130 -6.58 10.82 -6.35
N SER A 131 -6.19 9.94 -5.43
CA SER A 131 -7.01 9.57 -4.29
C SER A 131 -6.19 9.61 -3.01
N GLN A 132 -6.82 10.04 -1.92
CA GLN A 132 -6.22 10.09 -0.59
C GLN A 132 -7.15 9.39 0.39
N GLN A 133 -6.59 8.54 1.25
CA GLN A 133 -7.33 7.84 2.28
C GLN A 133 -6.51 7.84 3.57
N GLN A 134 -7.08 8.37 4.64
CA GLN A 134 -6.54 8.25 5.99
C GLN A 134 -7.21 7.09 6.71
N PHE A 135 -6.40 6.27 7.37
CA PHE A 135 -6.82 5.18 8.23
C PHE A 135 -6.43 5.48 9.68
N THR A 136 -7.42 5.69 10.53
CA THR A 136 -7.18 5.84 11.97
C THR A 136 -6.86 4.47 12.57
N VAL A 137 -5.69 4.37 13.22
CA VAL A 137 -5.20 3.15 13.85
C VAL A 137 -5.46 3.21 15.36
N GLU A 138 -4.86 4.18 16.06
CA GLU A 138 -4.93 4.38 17.53
C GLU A 138 -4.78 3.08 18.33
N GLN A 139 -3.80 2.26 17.95
CA GLN A 139 -3.65 0.88 18.43
C GLN A 139 -2.17 0.55 18.68
N TRP A 140 -1.91 -0.24 19.71
CA TRP A 140 -0.63 -0.93 19.86
C TRP A 140 -0.52 -2.07 18.83
N LEU A 141 0.58 -2.11 18.10
CA LEU A 141 1.05 -3.26 17.33
C LEU A 141 2.17 -3.91 18.14
N ALA A 142 1.79 -4.75 19.09
CA ALA A 142 2.67 -5.36 20.08
C ALA A 142 2.07 -6.65 20.64
N LEU A 143 2.89 -7.60 21.08
CA LEU A 143 2.44 -8.83 21.74
C LEU A 143 2.48 -8.76 23.27
N ASP A 144 3.13 -7.74 23.82
CA ASP A 144 3.28 -7.54 25.28
C ASP A 144 2.25 -6.54 25.85
N THR A 145 1.48 -5.89 24.98
CA THR A 145 0.50 -4.86 25.33
C THR A 145 -0.80 -5.08 24.55
N SER A 146 -1.95 -4.88 25.20
CA SER A 146 -3.27 -4.98 24.55
C SER A 146 -3.34 -4.07 23.31
N PRO A 147 -3.84 -4.55 22.15
CA PRO A 147 -4.63 -5.77 21.96
C PRO A 147 -3.85 -7.09 21.79
N TYR A 148 -2.54 -7.12 21.98
CA TYR A 148 -1.68 -8.31 21.77
C TYR A 148 -1.65 -8.77 20.31
N GLU A 149 -1.76 -7.82 19.38
CA GLU A 149 -1.74 -8.05 17.95
C GLU A 149 -0.59 -7.26 17.33
N LEU A 150 0.10 -7.84 16.34
CA LEU A 150 1.13 -7.14 15.55
C LEU A 150 0.56 -6.52 14.27
N THR A 151 -0.75 -6.56 14.10
CA THR A 151 -1.44 -6.15 12.87
C THR A 151 -2.59 -5.22 13.19
N ALA A 152 -2.81 -4.23 12.32
CA ALA A 152 -4.00 -3.38 12.33
C ALA A 152 -4.64 -3.38 10.93
N ILE A 153 -5.83 -3.97 10.83
CA ILE A 153 -6.62 -3.98 9.59
C ILE A 153 -7.69 -2.89 9.69
N ARG A 154 -7.83 -2.06 8.65
CA ARG A 154 -8.92 -1.07 8.52
C ARG A 154 -9.56 -1.24 7.16
N ASN A 155 -10.87 -1.43 7.13
CA ASN A 155 -11.64 -1.55 5.88
C ASN A 155 -12.74 -0.50 5.84
N TYR A 156 -12.55 0.50 4.98
CA TYR A 156 -13.48 1.60 4.72
C TYR A 156 -14.08 1.51 3.32
N CYS A 157 -13.91 0.39 2.63
CA CYS A 157 -14.48 0.18 1.32
C CYS A 157 -16.01 0.28 1.39
N PRO A 158 -16.66 0.96 0.42
CA PRO A 158 -18.10 1.06 0.39
C PRO A 158 -18.69 -0.34 0.30
N SER A 159 -19.60 -0.67 1.22
CA SER A 159 -20.37 -1.91 1.07
C SER A 159 -21.22 -1.80 -0.20
N ALA A 160 -21.20 -2.83 -1.04
CA ALA A 160 -21.94 -2.87 -2.31
C ALA A 160 -23.46 -2.62 -2.18
N PHE A 161 -23.99 -2.53 -0.96
CA PHE A 161 -25.42 -2.36 -0.62
C PHE A 161 -25.77 -1.00 0.02
N GLY A 162 -24.88 0.01 -0.02
CA GLY A 162 -25.09 1.31 0.63
C GLY A 162 -25.81 2.38 -0.18
N ALA A 163 -26.09 2.17 -1.47
CA ALA A 163 -26.68 3.19 -2.35
C ALA A 163 -28.22 3.18 -2.43
N ASP A 164 -28.91 2.18 -1.84
CA ASP A 164 -30.37 1.98 -2.03
C ASP A 164 -31.21 2.26 -0.76
N ARG A 165 -30.77 3.15 0.13
CA ARG A 165 -31.57 3.56 1.31
C ARG A 165 -31.73 5.07 1.46
N ARG A 166 -31.91 5.80 0.35
CA ARG A 166 -32.27 7.23 0.41
C ARG A 166 -33.52 7.65 -0.36
N ASP A 167 -34.20 6.77 -1.10
CA ASP A 167 -35.43 7.14 -1.84
C ASP A 167 -36.75 6.58 -1.29
N GLN A 168 -36.76 6.00 -0.08
CA GLN A 168 -38.00 5.52 0.55
C GLN A 168 -38.30 6.22 1.88
N LYS A 169 -38.19 7.54 1.88
CA LYS A 169 -38.82 8.39 2.92
C LYS A 169 -39.42 9.66 2.32
N SER A 170 -40.26 9.48 1.30
CA SER A 170 -41.23 10.50 0.87
C SER A 170 -42.47 9.85 0.24
N SER A 171 -43.07 8.88 0.90
CA SER A 171 -44.46 8.49 0.62
C SER A 171 -45.07 7.83 1.85
N SER A 172 -45.44 8.67 2.82
CA SER A 172 -46.42 8.34 3.86
C SER A 172 -46.98 9.65 4.39
N THR A 173 -47.90 10.21 3.61
CA THR A 173 -48.94 11.10 4.12
C THR A 173 -50.22 10.68 3.40
N MET A 174 -51.09 9.97 4.14
CA MET A 174 -52.55 10.11 4.19
C MET A 174 -53.07 9.19 5.27
#